data_AF-A0A9X5ULD8-F1
#
_entry.id   AF-A0A9X5ULD8-F1
#
_cell.length_a   1.000
_cell.length_b   1.000
_cell.length_c   1.000
_cell.angle_alpha   90.00
_cell.angle_beta   90.00
_cell.angle_gamma   90.00
#
_symmetry.space_group_name_H-M   'P 1'
#
loop_
_entity.id
_entity.type
_entity.pdbx_description
1 polymer ?
#
loop_
_entity_poly.entity_id
_entity_poly.type
_entity_poly.pdbx_seq_one_letter_code
_entity_poly.pdbx_strand_id
1 'polypeptide(L)'
;MATWLSGTIAAMGPFELVSDGATGIPAFAFAIRDARAAGFSVFDVSELLRTRGWQVPAYRFPPALDELAVLRVVVRNGFGPDLADHLATDLRRVVDRLAAVGHPAQLGDEPAVTGFHH
;
A
#
# COMPACT_ATOMS: atom_id res chain seq x y z
N MET A 1 -8.50 -13.35 7.77
CA MET A 1 -7.81 -12.08 8.15
C MET A 1 -7.38 -11.29 6.92
N ALA A 2 -6.56 -11.83 6.02
CA ALA A 2 -6.14 -11.14 4.78
C ALA A 2 -7.32 -10.56 3.99
N THR A 3 -8.34 -11.37 3.70
CA THR A 3 -9.57 -10.94 2.98
C THR A 3 -10.37 -9.85 3.71
N TRP A 4 -10.36 -9.87 5.05
CA TRP A 4 -11.07 -8.86 5.85
C TRP A 4 -10.34 -7.52 5.79
N LEU A 5 -9.02 -7.54 5.98
CA LEU A 5 -8.20 -6.33 5.93
C LEU A 5 -8.15 -5.74 4.52
N SER A 6 -8.00 -6.57 3.48
CA SER A 6 -8.01 -6.11 2.09
C SER A 6 -9.35 -5.44 1.73
N GLY A 7 -10.49 -6.02 2.14
CA GLY A 7 -11.80 -5.40 1.97
C GLY A 7 -11.93 -4.06 2.71
N THR A 8 -11.40 -3.97 3.94
CA THR A 8 -11.37 -2.73 4.72
C THR A 8 -10.55 -1.64 4.02
N ILE A 9 -9.39 -2.00 3.47
CA ILE A 9 -8.51 -1.08 2.72
C ILE A 9 -9.15 -0.65 1.40
N ALA A 10 -9.86 -1.54 0.71
CA ALA A 10 -10.58 -1.20 -0.51
C ALA A 10 -11.68 -0.13 -0.27
N ALA A 11 -12.34 -0.19 0.89
CA ALA A 11 -13.45 0.68 1.25
C ALA A 11 -13.03 2.10 1.70
N MET A 12 -11.78 2.30 2.15
CA MET A 12 -11.33 3.63 2.63
C MET A 12 -10.96 4.61 1.51
N GLY A 13 -10.61 4.11 0.32
CA GLY A 13 -10.07 4.93 -0.77
C GLY A 13 -8.69 5.55 -0.46
N PRO A 14 -7.93 6.04 -1.45
CA PRO A 14 -8.13 5.94 -2.90
C PRO A 14 -7.64 4.60 -3.48
N PHE A 15 -7.77 3.50 -2.73
CA PHE A 15 -7.15 2.22 -3.09
C PHE A 15 -8.02 1.31 -3.96
N GLU A 16 -7.37 0.53 -4.82
CA GLU A 16 -7.95 -0.62 -5.52
C GLU A 16 -7.16 -1.89 -5.22
N LEU A 17 -7.87 -3.01 -5.04
CA LEU A 17 -7.23 -4.30 -4.81
C LEU A 17 -6.73 -4.88 -6.13
N VAL A 18 -5.45 -5.26 -6.15
CA VAL A 18 -4.84 -6.07 -7.20
C VAL A 18 -4.95 -7.56 -6.86
N SER A 19 -4.94 -7.88 -5.57
CA SER A 19 -5.30 -9.20 -5.03
C SER A 19 -5.96 -9.04 -3.66
N ASP A 20 -6.75 -10.03 -3.24
CA ASP A 20 -7.55 -9.99 -2.00
C ASP A 20 -7.01 -10.90 -0.88
N GLY A 21 -6.06 -11.80 -1.23
CA GLY A 21 -5.49 -12.80 -0.33
C GLY A 21 -6.42 -13.98 -0.03
N ALA A 22 -7.42 -14.25 -0.88
CA ALA A 22 -8.36 -15.37 -0.70
C ALA A 22 -7.75 -16.74 -1.07
N THR A 23 -6.74 -16.79 -1.93
CA THR A 23 -6.11 -18.03 -2.39
C THR A 23 -4.59 -18.02 -2.24
N GLY A 24 -4.01 -19.17 -1.91
CA GLY A 24 -2.56 -19.33 -1.80
C GLY A 24 -1.95 -18.70 -0.54
N ILE A 25 -0.92 -17.87 -0.73
CA ILE A 25 -0.21 -17.20 0.37
C ILE A 25 -1.14 -16.13 0.96
N PRO A 26 -1.26 -16.01 2.30
CA PRO A 26 -2.09 -15.01 2.96
C PRO A 26 -1.48 -13.61 2.82
N ALA A 27 -1.51 -13.08 1.60
CA ALA A 27 -0.99 -11.78 1.24
C ALA A 27 -1.90 -11.16 0.20
N PHE A 28 -2.01 -9.83 0.23
CA PHE A 28 -2.80 -9.07 -0.72
C PHE A 28 -2.02 -7.84 -1.17
N ALA A 29 -2.34 -7.34 -2.35
CA ALA A 29 -1.72 -6.18 -2.92
C ALA A 29 -2.78 -5.17 -3.37
N PHE A 30 -2.47 -3.89 -3.24
CA PHE A 30 -3.38 -2.81 -3.62
C PHE A 30 -2.61 -1.63 -4.19
N ALA A 31 -3.23 -0.93 -5.13
CA ALA A 31 -2.70 0.27 -5.77
C ALA A 31 -3.53 1.49 -5.39
N ILE A 32 -3.06 2.69 -5.75
CA ILE A 32 -3.87 3.91 -5.75
C ILE A 32 -4.53 4.00 -7.13
N ARG A 33 -5.87 4.09 -7.18
CA ARG A 33 -6.66 4.09 -8.43
C ARG A 33 -6.19 5.11 -9.46
N ASP A 34 -5.85 6.31 -9.00
CA ASP A 34 -5.28 7.37 -9.82
C ASP A 34 -4.29 8.17 -8.96
N ALA A 35 -3.02 7.78 -9.02
CA ALA A 35 -1.95 8.45 -8.26
C ALA A 35 -1.78 9.92 -8.67
N ARG A 36 -2.06 10.26 -9.93
CA ARG A 36 -1.95 11.62 -10.44
C ARG A 36 -3.06 12.50 -9.85
N ALA A 37 -4.29 12.00 -9.82
CA ALA A 37 -5.41 12.70 -9.18
C ALA A 37 -5.27 12.74 -7.66
N ALA A 38 -4.73 11.69 -7.04
CA ALA A 38 -4.48 11.64 -5.60
C ALA A 38 -3.38 12.62 -5.15
N GLY A 39 -2.42 12.94 -6.03
CA GLY A 39 -1.29 13.81 -5.71
C GLY A 39 -0.21 13.14 -4.85
N PHE A 40 -0.24 11.81 -4.75
CA PHE A 40 0.76 10.98 -4.06
C PHE A 40 0.75 9.55 -4.63
N SER A 41 1.84 8.84 -4.41
CA SER A 41 2.07 7.47 -4.87
C SER A 41 2.03 6.45 -3.72
N VAL A 42 2.01 5.17 -4.08
CA VAL A 42 2.16 4.06 -3.12
C VAL A 42 3.51 4.08 -2.39
N PHE A 43 4.54 4.69 -2.99
CA PHE A 43 5.85 4.84 -2.37
C PHE A 43 5.79 5.85 -1.22
N ASP A 44 5.14 7.00 -1.41
CA ASP A 44 4.91 8.00 -0.35
C ASP A 44 4.15 7.39 0.84
N VAL A 45 3.14 6.57 0.55
CA VAL A 45 2.39 5.84 1.58
C VAL A 45 3.30 4.87 2.33
N SER A 46 4.12 4.08 1.63
CA SER A 46 5.07 3.14 2.25
C SER A 46 6.07 3.87 3.16
N GLU A 47 6.61 5.00 2.70
CA GLU A 47 7.55 5.80 3.48
C GLU A 47 6.93 6.35 4.77
N LEU A 48 5.73 6.90 4.69
CA LEU A 48 5.05 7.42 5.88
C LEU A 48 4.56 6.34 6.83
N LEU A 49 4.20 5.15 6.31
CA LEU A 49 3.92 3.97 7.13
C LEU A 49 5.19 3.52 7.88
N ARG A 50 6.36 3.56 7.23
CA ARG A 50 7.65 3.22 7.85
C ARG A 50 7.99 4.13 9.03
N THR A 51 7.65 5.42 8.96
CA THR A 51 7.81 6.34 10.13
C THR A 51 6.95 5.95 11.34
N ARG A 52 5.91 5.13 11.14
CA ARG A 52 5.03 4.59 12.18
C ARG A 52 5.39 3.15 12.58
N GLY A 53 6.52 2.63 12.11
CA GLY A 53 6.99 1.28 12.43
C GLY A 53 6.47 0.18 11.50
N TRP A 54 5.66 0.51 10.49
CA TRP A 54 5.13 -0.45 9.54
C TRP A 54 6.09 -0.70 8.37
N GLN A 55 6.40 -1.95 8.08
CA GLN A 55 7.17 -2.35 6.90
C GLN A 55 6.24 -2.92 5.84
N VAL A 56 5.60 -2.03 5.08
CA VAL A 56 4.71 -2.41 3.96
C VAL A 56 5.42 -2.08 2.64
N PRO A 57 5.99 -3.08 1.92
CA PRO A 57 6.75 -2.82 0.70
C PRO A 57 5.85 -2.26 -0.41
N ALA A 58 6.40 -1.28 -1.14
CA ALA A 58 5.86 -0.79 -2.40
C ALA A 58 6.80 -1.15 -3.57
N TYR A 59 6.25 -1.56 -4.71
CA TYR A 59 7.04 -1.86 -5.90
C TYR A 59 6.23 -1.62 -7.18
N ARG A 60 6.95 -1.37 -8.29
CA ARG A 60 6.39 -1.21 -9.63
C ARG A 60 6.47 -2.51 -10.42
N PHE A 61 5.42 -2.85 -11.15
CA PHE A 61 5.45 -3.95 -12.11
C PHE A 61 6.31 -3.60 -13.33
N PRO A 62 6.89 -4.61 -14.02
CA PRO A 62 7.62 -4.38 -15.25
C PRO A 62 6.77 -3.65 -16.31
N PRO A 63 7.40 -2.94 -17.26
CA PRO A 63 6.74 -2.03 -18.21
C PRO A 63 5.66 -2.67 -19.11
N ALA A 64 5.50 -3.99 -19.11
CA ALA A 64 4.39 -4.66 -19.79
C ALA A 64 3.02 -4.49 -19.08
N LEU A 65 2.99 -3.92 -17.87
CA LEU A 65 1.80 -3.67 -17.07
C LEU A 65 1.74 -2.20 -16.62
N ASP A 66 1.41 -1.29 -17.54
CA ASP A 66 1.00 0.11 -17.31
C ASP A 66 1.72 0.90 -16.18
N GLU A 67 2.99 0.59 -15.90
CA GLU A 67 3.74 1.10 -14.74
C GLU A 67 3.00 0.97 -13.39
N LEU A 68 2.15 -0.05 -13.24
CA LEU A 68 1.36 -0.29 -12.02
C LEU A 68 2.29 -0.39 -10.81
N ALA A 69 2.05 0.42 -9.78
CA ALA A 69 2.75 0.34 -8.52
C ALA A 69 1.80 -0.05 -7.38
N VAL A 70 2.23 -1.00 -6.55
CA VAL A 70 1.40 -1.58 -5.50
C VAL A 70 2.08 -1.53 -4.14
N LEU A 71 1.28 -1.46 -3.09
CA LEU A 71 1.64 -1.89 -1.74
C LEU A 71 1.28 -3.36 -1.57
N ARG A 72 2.12 -4.14 -0.90
CA ARG A 72 1.84 -5.56 -0.59
C ARG A 72 1.89 -5.82 0.91
N VAL A 73 0.82 -6.40 1.44
CA VAL A 73 0.73 -6.80 2.85
C VAL A 73 0.76 -8.33 2.93
N VAL A 74 1.67 -8.86 3.77
CA VAL A 74 1.74 -10.29 4.07
C VAL A 74 1.25 -10.52 5.49
N VAL A 75 0.15 -11.27 5.61
CA VAL A 75 -0.48 -11.61 6.90
C VAL A 75 0.15 -12.91 7.40
N ARG A 76 1.00 -12.81 8.43
CA ARG A 76 1.70 -13.94 9.05
C ARG A 76 1.02 -14.36 10.36
N ASN A 77 1.45 -15.48 10.93
CA ASN A 77 1.03 -15.90 12.27
C ASN A 77 1.32 -14.77 13.28
N GLY A 78 0.33 -14.42 14.11
CA GLY A 78 0.40 -13.28 15.04
C GLY A 78 -0.17 -11.97 14.48
N PHE A 79 -0.46 -11.89 13.18
CA PHE A 79 -1.20 -10.76 12.60
C PHE A 79 -2.70 -10.93 12.87
N GLY A 80 -3.11 -10.54 14.09
CA GLY A 80 -4.49 -10.63 14.57
C GLY A 80 -5.36 -9.41 14.22
N PRO A 81 -6.63 -9.41 14.66
CA PRO A 81 -7.58 -8.32 14.40
C PRO A 81 -7.08 -6.96 14.89
N ASP A 82 -6.54 -6.88 16.10
CA ASP A 82 -6.05 -5.62 16.66
C ASP A 82 -4.94 -5.01 15.80
N LEU A 83 -3.97 -5.84 15.36
CA LEU A 83 -2.88 -5.37 14.51
C LEU A 83 -3.39 -4.93 13.12
N ALA A 84 -4.41 -5.62 12.60
CA ALA A 84 -5.06 -5.24 11.35
C ALA A 84 -5.78 -3.88 11.48
N ASP A 85 -6.48 -3.64 12.60
CA ASP A 85 -7.13 -2.37 12.90
C ASP A 85 -6.13 -1.23 13.08
N HIS A 86 -5.00 -1.50 13.75
CA HIS A 86 -3.92 -0.51 13.91
C HIS A 86 -3.32 -0.14 12.55
N LEU A 87 -3.05 -1.12 11.68
CA LEU A 87 -2.55 -0.87 10.33
C LEU A 87 -3.55 -0.05 9.52
N ALA A 88 -4.83 -0.42 9.51
CA ALA A 88 -5.86 0.31 8.79
C ALA A 88 -6.01 1.75 9.30
N THR A 89 -5.94 1.95 10.62
CA THR A 89 -6.01 3.27 11.24
C THR A 89 -4.83 4.16 10.85
N ASP A 90 -3.60 3.63 10.90
CA ASP A 90 -2.42 4.39 10.53
C ASP A 90 -2.34 4.66 9.02
N LEU A 91 -2.76 3.68 8.19
CA LEU A 91 -2.89 3.88 6.75
C LEU A 91 -3.84 5.04 6.43
N ARG A 92 -5.00 5.10 7.08
CA ARG A 92 -5.94 6.22 6.90
C ARG A 92 -5.30 7.55 7.28
N ARG A 93 -4.62 7.63 8.42
CA ARG A 93 -3.90 8.86 8.84
C ARG A 93 -2.80 9.27 7.87
N VAL A 94 -2.11 8.30 7.25
CA VAL A 94 -1.11 8.56 6.22
C VAL A 94 -1.77 9.17 4.99
N VAL A 95 -2.83 8.55 4.50
CA VAL A 95 -3.59 9.01 3.33
C VAL A 95 -4.18 10.39 3.55
N ASP A 96 -4.83 10.62 4.68
CA ASP A 96 -5.43 11.91 5.04
C ASP A 96 -4.36 13.02 5.06
N ARG A 97 -3.17 12.72 5.61
CA ARG A 97 -2.05 13.67 5.62
C ARG A 97 -1.55 13.98 4.22
N LEU A 98 -1.37 12.97 3.36
CA LEU A 98 -0.89 13.16 2.00
C LEU A 98 -1.90 13.96 1.17
N ALA A 99 -3.19 13.64 1.31
CA ALA A 99 -4.27 14.35 0.64
C ALA A 99 -4.39 15.82 1.09
N ALA A 100 -4.16 16.11 2.38
CA ALA A 100 -4.24 17.47 2.92
C ALA A 100 -3.04 18.35 2.55
N VAL A 101 -1.83 17.77 2.47
CA VAL A 101 -0.62 18.53 2.15
C VAL A 101 -0.55 18.86 0.65
N GLY A 102 -1.03 17.97 -0.22
CA GLY A 102 -0.90 18.10 -1.67
C GLY A 102 0.58 18.16 -2.06
N HIS A 103 1.20 17.04 -2.42
CA HIS A 103 2.61 17.07 -2.78
C HIS A 103 2.78 17.69 -4.19
N PRO A 104 3.72 18.62 -4.40
CA PRO A 104 4.12 18.98 -5.76
C PRO A 104 4.70 17.72 -6.39
N ALA A 105 4.12 17.29 -7.52
CA ALA A 105 4.45 16.06 -8.20
C ALA A 105 5.97 15.90 -8.42
N GLN A 106 6.65 15.15 -7.55
CA GLN A 106 7.86 14.42 -7.92
C GLN A 106 7.41 13.04 -8.42
N LEU A 107 6.67 13.02 -9.51
CA LEU A 107 6.62 11.87 -10.41
C LEU A 107 7.93 11.85 -11.21
N GLY A 108 9.04 11.71 -10.51
CA GLY A 108 10.39 11.71 -11.07
C GLY A 108 11.13 10.50 -10.55
N ASP A 109 11.24 9.49 -11.40
CA ASP A 109 12.28 8.46 -11.45
C ASP A 109 13.13 8.30 -10.17
N GLU A 110 12.60 7.60 -9.16
CA GLU A 110 13.44 7.10 -8.05
C GLU A 110 13.63 5.58 -8.20
N PRO A 111 14.87 5.09 -8.01
CA PRO A 111 15.29 3.76 -8.44
C PRO A 111 14.57 2.68 -7.62
N ALA A 112 14.23 1.58 -8.30
CA ALA A 112 13.63 0.40 -7.70
C ALA A 112 14.45 -0.06 -6.48
N VAL A 113 13.94 0.18 -5.27
CA VAL A 113 14.48 -0.42 -4.06
C VAL A 113 14.18 -1.92 -4.12
N THR A 114 15.19 -2.69 -4.52
CA THR A 114 15.20 -4.15 -4.46
C THR A 114 14.90 -4.61 -3.04
N GLY A 115 13.67 -5.08 -2.81
CA GLY A 115 13.35 -5.86 -1.62
C GLY A 115 14.12 -7.18 -1.67
N PHE A 116 14.87 -7.48 -0.61
CA PHE A 116 15.62 -8.73 -0.49
C PHE A 116 14.68 -9.93 -0.56
N HIS A 117 14.86 -10.76 -1.57
CA HIS A 117 14.30 -12.12 -1.65
C HIS A 117 15.32 -13.08 -1.03
N HIS A 118 14.93 -13.78 0.04
CA HIS A 118 15.62 -14.99 0.54
C HIS A 118 14.95 -16.22 -0.03
#